data_AF-A0A842XWR8-F1
#
_entry.id   AF-A0A842XWR8-F1
#
_cell.length_a   1.000
_cell.length_b   1.000
_cell.length_c   1.000
_cell.angle_alpha   90.00
_cell.angle_beta   90.00
_cell.angle_gamma   90.00
#
_symmetry.space_group_name_H-M   'P 1'
#
loop_
_entity.id
_entity.type
_entity.pdbx_description
1 polymer ?
#
loop_
_entity_poly.entity_id
_entity_poly.type
_entity_poly.pdbx_seq_one_letter_code
_entity_poly.pdbx_strand_id
1 'polypeptide(L)'
;MNPVQVRLVKEMGYERIDCTCGMAVLPKDPTPELTNTVKKTAMEEGAGFSIIDTSSGSPVLDKYDIHEIPCVIIGENIYPVDTNIICSAIRKEKA
;
A
#
# COMPACT_ATOMS: atom_id res chain seq x y z
N MET A 1 -7.90 -19.28 -13.25
CA MET A 1 -7.17 -18.74 -12.09
C MET A 1 -7.44 -17.26 -12.02
N ASN A 2 -7.98 -16.75 -10.91
CA ASN A 2 -8.07 -15.30 -10.72
C ASN A 2 -6.64 -14.75 -10.63
N PRO A 3 -6.31 -13.64 -11.32
CA PRO A 3 -4.99 -13.05 -11.20
C PRO A 3 -4.74 -12.64 -9.75
N VAL A 4 -3.56 -12.96 -9.23
CA VAL A 4 -3.13 -12.52 -7.88
C VAL A 4 -3.25 -11.01 -7.82
N GLN A 5 -3.83 -10.49 -6.74
CA GLN A 5 -4.06 -9.06 -6.56
C GLN A 5 -3.23 -8.53 -5.40
N VAL A 6 -2.38 -7.56 -5.70
CA VAL A 6 -1.53 -6.83 -4.77
C VAL A 6 -2.27 -5.54 -4.38
N ARG A 7 -2.61 -5.41 -3.10
CA ARG A 7 -3.36 -4.27 -2.56
C ARG A 7 -2.44 -3.48 -1.63
N LEU A 8 -2.01 -2.29 -2.06
CA LEU A 8 -1.23 -1.37 -1.23
C LEU A 8 -2.16 -0.60 -0.31
N VAL A 9 -1.98 -0.75 1.00
CA VAL A 9 -2.74 -0.05 2.04
C VAL A 9 -1.92 1.14 2.51
N LYS A 10 -2.49 2.34 2.40
CA LYS A 10 -1.84 3.59 2.82
C LYS A 10 -2.85 4.68 3.16
N GLU A 11 -2.43 5.70 3.88
CA GLU A 11 -3.24 6.89 4.17
C GLU A 11 -3.02 7.93 3.07
N MET A 12 -4.00 8.07 2.16
CA MET A 12 -4.02 9.15 1.17
C MET A 12 -4.58 10.43 1.81
N GLY A 13 -3.70 11.20 2.46
CA GLY A 13 -4.10 12.42 3.14
C GLY A 13 -3.19 13.60 2.85
N TYR A 14 -3.63 14.77 3.32
CA TYR A 14 -2.79 15.94 3.48
C TYR A 14 -2.85 16.38 4.94
N GLU A 15 -1.70 16.55 5.56
CA GLU A 15 -1.58 17.19 6.86
C GLU A 15 -1.36 18.68 6.67
N ARG A 16 -2.06 19.48 7.46
CA ARG A 16 -1.82 20.92 7.53
C ARG A 16 -0.95 21.20 8.74
N ILE A 17 0.23 21.75 8.49
CA ILE A 17 1.15 22.17 9.54
C ILE A 17 1.15 23.70 9.59
N ASP A 18 0.87 24.24 10.77
CA ASP A 18 1.01 25.66 11.01
C ASP A 18 2.50 25.97 11.20
N CYS A 19 3.06 26.80 10.32
CA CYS A 19 4.46 27.16 10.29
C CYS A 19 4.60 28.67 10.53
N THR A 20 5.79 29.10 10.97
CA THR A 20 6.11 30.52 11.20
C THR A 20 5.89 31.42 9.96
N CYS A 21 5.83 30.83 8.75
CA CYS A 21 5.58 31.51 7.48
C CYS A 21 4.15 31.38 6.93
N GLY A 22 3.24 30.71 7.64
CA GLY A 22 1.86 30.43 7.21
C GLY A 22 1.48 28.95 7.32
N MET A 23 0.46 28.51 6.59
CA MET A 23 0.05 27.10 6.55
C MET A 23 0.81 26.33 5.45
N ALA A 24 1.51 25.27 5.84
CA ALA A 24 2.05 24.27 4.93
C ALA A 24 1.08 23.08 4.81
N VAL A 25 0.91 22.56 3.59
CA VAL A 25 0.12 21.36 3.33
C VAL A 25 1.09 20.26 2.89
N LEU A 26 1.32 19.27 3.74
CA LEU A 26 2.18 18.13 3.44
C LEU A 26 1.33 16.91 3.08
N PRO A 27 1.67 16.16 2.02
CA PRO A 27 1.03 14.88 1.78
C PRO A 27 1.40 13.90 2.90
N LYS A 28 0.40 13.26 3.49
CA LYS A 28 0.58 12.08 4.36
C LYS A 28 0.83 10.81 3.56
N ASP A 29 0.64 10.91 2.25
CA ASP A 29 0.91 9.81 1.33
C ASP A 29 2.36 9.36 1.48
N PRO A 30 2.65 8.06 1.72
CA PRO A 30 3.99 7.56 1.46
C PRO A 30 4.33 7.87 0.01
N THR A 31 5.53 8.42 -0.21
CA THR A 31 5.97 9.06 -1.45
C THR A 31 5.42 8.37 -2.71
N PRO A 32 4.99 9.09 -3.76
CA PRO A 32 4.53 8.48 -5.02
C PRO A 32 5.51 7.44 -5.60
N GLU A 33 6.80 7.55 -5.26
CA GLU A 33 7.83 6.55 -5.51
C GLU A 33 7.52 5.16 -4.95
N LEU A 34 7.01 5.06 -3.72
CA LEU A 34 6.61 3.80 -3.09
C LEU A 34 5.48 3.13 -3.88
N THR A 35 4.47 3.92 -4.24
CA THR A 35 3.31 3.44 -5.02
C THR A 35 3.76 2.92 -6.38
N ASN A 36 4.62 3.68 -7.06
CA ASN A 36 5.18 3.28 -8.35
C ASN A 36 6.02 2.01 -8.23
N THR A 37 6.77 1.87 -7.14
CA THR A 37 7.62 0.69 -6.89
C THR A 37 6.75 -0.57 -6.73
N VAL A 38 5.77 -0.54 -5.82
CA VAL A 38 4.87 -1.69 -5.60
C VAL A 38 4.07 -2.02 -6.86
N LYS A 39 3.56 -1.00 -7.56
CA LYS A 39 2.84 -1.18 -8.81
C LYS A 39 3.71 -1.85 -9.86
N LYS A 40 4.95 -1.37 -10.05
CA LYS A 40 5.88 -1.94 -11.03
C LYS A 40 6.18 -3.40 -10.69
N THR A 41 6.52 -3.69 -9.43
CA THR A 41 6.78 -5.05 -8.96
C THR A 41 5.59 -5.99 -9.19
N ALA A 42 4.38 -5.54 -8.88
CA ALA A 42 3.17 -6.33 -9.14
C ALA A 42 2.99 -6.62 -10.63
N MET A 43 3.17 -5.62 -11.49
CA MET A 43 3.02 -5.77 -12.95
C MET A 43 4.12 -6.66 -13.56
N GLU A 44 5.37 -6.55 -13.11
CA GLU A 44 6.49 -7.39 -13.56
C GLU A 44 6.25 -8.87 -13.23
N GLU A 45 5.67 -9.14 -12.06
CA GLU A 45 5.29 -10.50 -11.67
C GLU A 45 3.95 -10.93 -12.29
N GLY A 46 3.26 -10.08 -13.06
CA GLY A 46 1.99 -10.38 -13.71
C GLY A 46 0.80 -10.47 -12.73
N ALA A 47 0.80 -9.64 -11.70
CA ALA A 47 -0.27 -9.51 -10.71
C ALA A 47 -1.04 -8.19 -10.93
N GLY A 48 -2.31 -8.16 -10.53
CA GLY A 48 -3.10 -6.94 -10.48
C GLY A 48 -2.64 -6.03 -9.34
N PHE A 49 -2.71 -4.72 -9.54
CA PHE A 49 -2.37 -3.73 -8.50
C PHE A 49 -3.59 -2.88 -8.15
N SER A 50 -3.80 -2.62 -6.87
CA SER A 50 -4.86 -1.73 -6.39
C SER A 50 -4.40 -1.02 -5.11
N ILE A 51 -4.99 0.14 -4.83
CA ILE A 51 -4.69 0.91 -3.62
C ILE A 51 -5.92 0.93 -2.73
N ILE A 52 -5.70 0.72 -1.44
CA ILE A 52 -6.70 0.88 -0.40
C ILE A 52 -6.34 2.12 0.39
N ASP A 53 -7.14 3.18 0.22
CA ASP A 53 -7.06 4.35 1.07
C ASP A 53 -7.65 4.06 2.44
N THR A 54 -6.92 4.45 3.47
CA THR A 54 -7.30 4.26 4.88
C THR A 54 -7.75 5.55 5.57
N SER A 55 -7.62 6.70 4.90
CA SER A 55 -7.93 8.04 5.43
C SER A 55 -9.38 8.21 5.86
N SER A 56 -10.28 7.38 5.34
CA SER A 56 -11.72 7.44 5.62
C SER A 56 -12.19 6.41 6.67
N GLY A 57 -11.28 5.80 7.44
CA GLY A 57 -11.62 4.72 8.38
C GLY A 57 -11.99 3.45 7.63
N SER A 58 -11.03 2.89 6.90
CA SER A 58 -11.27 1.73 6.05
C SER A 58 -11.49 0.47 6.90
N PRO A 59 -12.63 -0.25 6.77
CA PRO A 59 -12.89 -1.51 7.48
C PRO A 59 -11.89 -2.62 7.13
N VAL A 60 -11.03 -2.37 6.15
CA VAL A 60 -9.89 -3.24 5.79
C VAL A 60 -8.87 -3.28 6.93
N LEU A 61 -8.65 -2.19 7.66
CA LEU A 61 -7.69 -2.17 8.77
C LEU A 61 -8.10 -3.16 9.86
N ASP A 62 -9.35 -3.11 10.31
CA ASP A 62 -9.90 -4.06 11.29
C ASP A 62 -9.97 -5.49 10.73
N LYS A 63 -10.41 -5.65 9.47
CA LYS A 63 -10.56 -6.98 8.85
C LYS A 63 -9.24 -7.74 8.78
N TYR A 64 -8.14 -7.03 8.53
CA TYR A 64 -6.82 -7.60 8.37
C TYR A 64 -5.94 -7.39 9.62
N ASP A 65 -6.44 -6.81 10.71
CA ASP A 65 -5.65 -6.50 11.91
C ASP A 65 -4.36 -5.71 11.58
N ILE A 66 -4.50 -4.68 10.75
CA ILE A 66 -3.37 -3.85 10.30
C ILE A 66 -3.11 -2.75 11.31
N HIS A 67 -1.99 -2.87 12.03
CA HIS A 67 -1.54 -1.87 13.02
C HIS A 67 -0.53 -0.87 12.45
N GLU A 68 0.11 -1.20 11.32
CA GLU A 68 1.15 -0.37 10.70
C GLU A 68 0.89 -0.17 9.21
N ILE A 69 0.98 1.09 8.77
CA ILE A 69 0.89 1.51 7.38
C ILE A 69 2.15 2.34 7.00
N PRO A 70 2.60 2.32 5.74
CA PRO A 70 2.03 1.57 4.62
C PRO A 70 2.37 0.08 4.64
N CYS A 71 1.46 -0.75 4.12
CA CYS A 71 1.66 -2.20 4.01
C CYS A 71 0.99 -2.77 2.74
N VAL A 72 1.28 -4.01 2.39
CA VAL A 72 0.76 -4.68 1.19
C VAL A 72 -0.03 -5.93 1.57
N ILE A 73 -1.25 -6.05 1.07
CA ILE A 73 -2.07 -7.26 1.18
C ILE A 73 -1.97 -8.05 -0.13
N ILE A 74 -1.62 -9.32 -0.02
CA ILE A 74 -1.61 -10.28 -1.13
C ILE A 74 -2.39 -11.51 -0.62
N GLY A 75 -3.50 -11.81 -1.29
CA GLY A 75 -4.45 -12.83 -0.81
C GLY A 75 -5.07 -12.47 0.54
N GLU A 76 -4.79 -13.30 1.55
CA GLU A 76 -5.21 -13.10 2.94
C GLU A 76 -4.06 -12.64 3.86
N ASN A 77 -2.85 -12.51 3.32
CA ASN A 77 -1.65 -12.20 4.08
C ASN A 77 -1.24 -10.72 3.92
N ILE A 78 -0.56 -10.20 4.94
CA ILE A 78 -0.07 -8.83 5.01
C ILE A 78 1.46 -8.86 5.02
N TYR A 79 2.04 -7.98 4.23
CA TYR A 79 3.48 -7.87 4.05
C TYR A 79 3.93 -6.43 4.22
N PRO A 80 5.16 -6.20 4.72
CA PRO A 80 5.78 -4.89 4.67
C PRO A 80 6.01 -4.48 3.20
N VAL A 81 6.18 -3.18 2.97
CA VAL A 81 6.43 -2.65 1.62
C VAL A 81 7.90 -2.86 1.23
N ASP A 82 8.25 -4.11 0.93
CA ASP A 82 9.55 -4.53 0.42
C ASP A 82 9.38 -5.32 -0.88
N THR A 83 10.12 -4.93 -1.93
CA THR A 83 9.98 -5.51 -3.27
C THR A 83 10.34 -6.99 -3.32
N ASN A 84 11.35 -7.43 -2.57
CA ASN A 84 11.77 -8.84 -2.56
C ASN A 84 10.73 -9.73 -1.88
N ILE A 85 10.16 -9.24 -0.77
CA ILE A 85 9.08 -9.92 -0.05
C ILE A 85 7.82 -9.99 -0.93
N ILE A 86 7.42 -8.88 -1.55
CA ILE A 86 6.26 -8.81 -2.44
C ILE A 86 6.42 -9.78 -3.62
N CYS A 87 7.56 -9.77 -4.32
CA CYS A 87 7.85 -10.72 -5.40
C CYS A 87 7.70 -12.17 -4.93
N SER A 88 8.32 -12.50 -3.80
CA SER A 88 8.30 -13.85 -3.25
C SER A 88 6.90 -14.29 -2.87
N ALA A 89 6.10 -13.39 -2.29
CA ALA A 89 4.71 -13.64 -1.92
C ALA A 89 3.83 -13.86 -3.15
N ILE A 90 3.94 -13.02 -4.19
CA ILE A 90 3.20 -13.19 -5.44
C ILE A 90 3.51 -14.56 -6.07
N ARG A 91 4.78 -14.95 -6.11
CA ARG A 91 5.20 -16.25 -6.68
C ARG A 91 4.64 -17.43 -5.89
N LYS A 92 4.62 -17.34 -4.55
CA LYS A 92 4.03 -18.38 -3.69
C LYS A 92 2.53 -18.51 -3.92
N GLU A 93 1.82 -17.41 -4.10
CA GLU A 93 0.37 -17.41 -4.31
C GLU A 93 -0.05 -17.89 -5.71
N LYS A 94 0.89 -17.85 -6.67
CA LYS A 94 0.70 -18.36 -8.03
C LYS A 94 1.02 -19.85 -8.20
N ALA A 95 1.84 -20.39 -7.30
CA ALA A 95 2.28 -21.79 -7.32
C ALA A 95 1.15 -22.73 -6.88
#